data_AF-A0A1V6DYF9-F1
#
_entry.id   AF-A0A1V6DYF9-F1
#
_cell.length_a   1.000
_cell.length_b   1.000
_cell.length_c   1.000
_cell.angle_alpha   90.00
_cell.angle_beta   90.00
_cell.angle_gamma   90.00
#
_symmetry.space_group_name_H-M   'P 1'
#
loop_
_entity.id
_entity.type
_entity.pdbx_description
1 polymer ?
#
loop_
_entity_poly.entity_id
_entity_poly.type
_entity_poly.pdbx_seq_one_letter_code
_entity_poly.pdbx_strand_id
1 'polypeptide(L)'
;MNRNDIQLGRGETIEDTAKVLSRFVHGLIVRTYDHSDVERLAAAGSIPVINALTDFSHPCQIYTDAFTMAERWTAPGGDLLASLKGRKIAFLGDTACNMANSWVLGANLFGMKISLAGPKGFEPGADLDALLAKEGFSGGYQFTTDPFEAVKDADVVYTDVWVSMGKEEESRERIRLMSPYSVTGKLFAAAKPDAYFMHCLPAHAGEEVQQEVLDNPRSIIFDQAENRLHTQKAIMVMLAKAAAASRR
;
A
#
# COMPACT_ATOMS: atom_id res chain seq x y z
N MET A 1 0.86 14.60 17.14
CA MET A 1 1.70 14.20 18.28
C MET A 1 2.79 13.32 17.72
N ASN A 2 4.05 13.69 17.91
CA ASN A 2 5.19 12.84 17.55
C ASN A 2 5.45 11.83 18.67
N ARG A 3 6.15 10.72 18.38
CA ARG A 3 6.50 9.70 19.39
C ARG A 3 7.22 10.29 20.60
N ASN A 4 8.03 11.32 20.39
CA ASN A 4 8.77 12.01 21.45
C ASN A 4 7.88 12.94 22.29
N ASP A 5 6.68 13.27 21.82
CA ASP A 5 5.72 14.12 22.54
C ASP A 5 4.83 13.30 23.49
N ILE A 6 4.91 11.96 23.45
CA ILE A 6 4.08 11.04 24.22
C ILE A 6 4.94 10.10 25.07
N GLN A 7 4.37 9.59 26.17
CA GLN A 7 5.11 8.77 27.14
C GLN A 7 5.52 7.38 26.61
N LEU A 8 5.03 6.98 25.42
CA LEU A 8 5.55 5.81 24.69
C LEU A 8 7.07 5.90 24.45
N GLY A 9 7.62 7.10 24.25
CA GLY A 9 9.07 7.30 24.14
C GLY A 9 9.84 7.19 25.46
N ARG A 10 9.13 7.12 26.60
CA ARG A 10 9.69 7.15 27.96
C ARG A 10 9.36 5.88 28.78
N GLY A 11 8.80 4.86 28.15
CA GLY A 11 8.56 3.55 28.74
C GLY A 11 7.12 3.27 29.20
N GLU A 12 6.14 4.14 28.88
CA GLU A 12 4.73 3.78 29.06
C GLU A 12 4.37 2.60 28.14
N THR A 13 3.53 1.69 28.63
CA THR A 13 3.08 0.55 27.83
C THR A 13 2.09 1.00 26.75
N ILE A 14 2.07 0.30 25.63
CA ILE A 14 1.11 0.55 24.54
C ILE A 14 -0.33 0.42 25.03
N GLU A 15 -0.58 -0.55 25.91
CA GLU A 15 -1.88 -0.82 26.48
C GLU A 15 -2.37 0.33 27.37
N ASP A 16 -1.50 0.91 28.19
CA ASP A 16 -1.86 2.05 29.04
C ASP A 16 -2.08 3.31 28.20
N THR A 17 -1.19 3.59 27.24
CA THR A 17 -1.40 4.70 26.28
C THR A 17 -2.72 4.55 25.54
N ALA A 18 -3.08 3.36 25.07
CA ALA A 18 -4.35 3.09 24.38
C ALA A 18 -5.55 3.40 25.27
N LYS A 19 -5.55 2.93 26.53
CA LYS A 19 -6.63 3.15 27.49
C LYS A 19 -6.77 4.62 27.86
N VAL A 20 -5.65 5.32 28.06
CA VAL A 20 -5.63 6.75 28.40
C VAL A 20 -6.17 7.57 27.22
N LEU A 21 -5.63 7.40 26.01
CA LEU A 21 -6.07 8.14 24.83
C LEU A 21 -7.55 7.87 24.48
N SER A 22 -8.03 6.64 24.72
CA SER A 22 -9.44 6.29 24.54
C SER A 22 -10.41 7.13 25.38
N ARG A 23 -9.94 7.78 26.46
CA ARG A 23 -10.73 8.70 27.28
C ARG A 23 -10.76 10.14 26.75
N PHE A 24 -9.87 10.51 25.84
CA PHE A 24 -9.69 11.89 25.38
C PHE A 24 -10.07 12.11 23.92
N VAL A 25 -9.92 11.09 23.07
CA VAL A 25 -10.15 11.21 21.62
C VAL A 25 -11.12 10.16 21.10
N HIS A 26 -11.59 10.35 19.87
CA HIS A 26 -12.60 9.48 19.23
C HIS A 26 -12.01 8.42 18.30
N GLY A 27 -10.72 8.47 18.03
CA GLY A 27 -10.00 7.53 17.17
C GLY A 27 -8.52 7.89 17.12
N LEU A 28 -7.69 6.92 16.71
CA LEU A 28 -6.24 7.08 16.57
C LEU A 28 -5.84 6.83 15.12
N ILE A 29 -5.01 7.71 14.57
CA ILE A 29 -4.33 7.51 13.29
C ILE A 29 -2.86 7.29 13.62
N VAL A 30 -2.34 6.11 13.30
CA VAL A 30 -1.05 5.65 13.80
C VAL A 30 -0.13 5.34 12.62
N ARG A 31 1.01 6.03 12.59
CA ARG A 31 2.15 5.70 11.73
C ARG A 31 3.30 5.29 12.64
N THR A 32 3.78 4.06 12.48
CA THR A 32 4.84 3.47 13.31
C THR A 32 5.67 2.48 12.48
N TYR A 33 6.64 1.81 13.09
CA TYR A 33 7.45 0.78 12.46
C TYR A 33 6.78 -0.60 12.60
N ASP A 34 6.82 -1.16 13.81
CA ASP A 34 6.27 -2.49 14.10
C ASP A 34 4.74 -2.52 13.96
N HIS A 35 4.25 -3.47 13.18
CA HIS A 35 2.81 -3.68 12.98
C HIS A 35 2.12 -4.10 14.29
N SER A 36 2.82 -4.84 15.16
CA SER A 36 2.28 -5.33 16.42
C SER A 36 1.86 -4.19 17.37
N ASP A 37 2.52 -3.03 17.27
CA ASP A 37 2.15 -1.84 18.04
C ASP A 37 0.74 -1.36 17.69
N VAL A 38 0.38 -1.37 16.40
CA VAL A 38 -0.95 -0.97 15.93
C VAL A 38 -2.00 -1.98 16.38
N GLU A 39 -1.69 -3.28 16.30
CA GLU A 39 -2.59 -4.35 16.75
C GLU A 39 -2.85 -4.25 18.27
N ARG A 40 -1.81 -4.01 19.07
CA ARG A 40 -1.91 -3.84 20.52
C ARG A 40 -2.69 -2.59 20.91
N LEU A 41 -2.47 -1.47 20.22
CA LEU A 41 -3.28 -0.25 20.39
C LEU A 41 -4.76 -0.53 20.11
N ALA A 42 -5.06 -1.24 19.02
CA ALA A 42 -6.42 -1.58 18.63
C ALA A 42 -7.09 -2.55 19.61
N ALA A 43 -6.34 -3.53 20.14
CA ALA A 43 -6.85 -4.53 21.07
C ALA A 43 -7.08 -3.99 22.49
N ALA A 44 -6.23 -3.05 22.95
CA ALA A 44 -6.30 -2.52 24.32
C ALA A 44 -7.20 -1.28 24.44
N GLY A 45 -7.37 -0.52 23.36
CA GLY A 45 -8.19 0.70 23.32
C GLY A 45 -9.69 0.44 23.18
N SER A 46 -10.49 1.49 23.33
CA SER A 46 -11.96 1.45 23.12
C SER A 46 -12.44 2.40 22.01
N ILE A 47 -11.52 2.79 21.13
CA ILE A 47 -11.75 3.69 19.99
C ILE A 47 -11.11 3.09 18.74
N PRO A 48 -11.59 3.42 17.53
CA PRO A 48 -10.99 2.96 16.29
C PRO A 48 -9.51 3.35 16.17
N VAL A 49 -8.70 2.43 15.65
CA VAL A 49 -7.29 2.66 15.31
C VAL A 49 -7.11 2.47 13.82
N ILE A 50 -6.52 3.46 13.15
CA ILE A 50 -6.26 3.47 11.71
C ILE A 50 -4.75 3.34 11.51
N ASN A 51 -4.33 2.27 10.83
CA ASN A 51 -2.95 2.13 10.34
C ASN A 51 -2.71 3.12 9.20
N ALA A 52 -1.97 4.19 9.49
CA ALA A 52 -1.57 5.17 8.50
C ALA A 52 -0.35 4.74 7.69
N LEU A 53 0.56 3.93 8.27
CA LEU A 53 1.67 3.21 7.64
C LEU A 53 2.44 2.44 8.73
N THR A 54 2.84 1.21 8.43
CA THR A 54 3.77 0.36 9.20
C THR A 54 4.82 -0.23 8.26
N ASP A 55 5.85 -0.88 8.79
CA ASP A 55 6.84 -1.60 7.99
C ASP A 55 6.22 -2.79 7.25
N PHE A 56 5.11 -3.33 7.78
CA PHE A 56 4.39 -4.46 7.17
C PHE A 56 3.33 -4.05 6.15
N SER A 57 2.58 -2.97 6.40
CA SER A 57 1.45 -2.57 5.53
C SER A 57 1.14 -1.07 5.52
N HIS A 58 0.53 -0.61 4.43
CA HIS A 58 0.03 0.75 4.18
C HIS A 58 -1.41 0.72 3.60
N PRO A 59 -2.41 0.25 4.38
CA PRO A 59 -3.75 -0.03 3.87
C PRO A 59 -4.50 1.20 3.35
N CYS A 60 -4.30 2.38 3.97
CA CYS A 60 -4.92 3.62 3.50
C CYS A 60 -4.50 4.00 2.08
N GLN A 61 -3.26 3.67 1.67
CA GLN A 61 -2.81 3.89 0.31
C GLN A 61 -3.51 2.95 -0.67
N ILE A 62 -3.68 1.67 -0.32
CA ILE A 62 -4.33 0.70 -1.20
C ILE A 62 -5.81 1.02 -1.46
N TYR A 63 -6.55 1.46 -0.45
CA TYR A 63 -7.92 1.96 -0.67
C TYR A 63 -7.92 3.19 -1.60
N THR A 64 -6.91 4.05 -1.47
CA THR A 64 -6.76 5.24 -2.31
C THR A 64 -6.48 4.85 -3.75
N ASP A 65 -5.60 3.88 -3.95
CA ASP A 65 -5.21 3.41 -5.27
C ASP A 65 -6.38 2.72 -5.96
N ALA A 66 -7.09 1.86 -5.24
CA ALA A 66 -8.31 1.22 -5.71
C ALA A 66 -9.38 2.24 -6.11
N PHE A 67 -9.59 3.28 -5.31
CA PHE A 67 -10.51 4.37 -5.64
C PHE A 67 -10.07 5.10 -6.91
N THR A 68 -8.80 5.47 -7.00
CA THR A 68 -8.24 6.18 -8.17
C THR A 68 -8.38 5.37 -9.45
N MET A 69 -8.08 4.06 -9.41
CA MET A 69 -8.28 3.16 -10.55
C MET A 69 -9.75 3.03 -10.93
N ALA A 70 -10.63 2.87 -9.94
CA ALA A 70 -12.06 2.72 -10.17
C ALA A 70 -12.66 3.97 -10.83
N GLU A 71 -12.24 5.17 -10.44
CA GLU A 71 -12.67 6.43 -11.08
C GLU A 71 -12.29 6.48 -12.57
N ARG A 72 -11.17 5.86 -12.96
CA ARG A 72 -10.75 5.81 -14.37
C ARG A 72 -11.51 4.78 -15.19
N TRP A 73 -11.88 3.65 -14.59
CA TRP A 73 -12.46 2.52 -15.33
C TRP A 73 -13.99 2.43 -15.24
N THR A 74 -14.62 3.14 -14.31
CA THR A 74 -16.07 3.06 -14.10
C THR A 74 -16.80 3.90 -15.13
N ALA A 75 -17.72 3.27 -15.87
CA ALA A 75 -18.63 3.99 -16.75
C ALA A 75 -19.62 4.87 -15.95
N PRO A 76 -20.19 5.94 -16.53
CA PRO A 76 -21.19 6.77 -15.85
C PRO A 76 -22.34 5.92 -15.28
N GLY A 77 -22.58 6.02 -13.97
CA GLY A 77 -23.59 5.22 -13.26
C GLY A 77 -23.22 3.76 -12.99
N GLY A 78 -21.98 3.36 -13.29
CA GLY A 78 -21.45 2.02 -13.03
C GLY A 78 -21.02 1.79 -11.57
N ASP A 79 -20.67 0.54 -11.27
CA ASP A 79 -20.17 0.12 -9.96
C ASP A 79 -18.64 0.22 -9.90
N LEU A 80 -18.14 1.03 -8.95
CA LEU A 80 -16.72 1.27 -8.73
C LEU A 80 -15.95 -0.04 -8.43
N LEU A 81 -16.46 -0.89 -7.54
CA LEU A 81 -15.77 -2.12 -7.15
C LEU A 81 -15.79 -3.14 -8.28
N ALA A 82 -16.90 -3.23 -9.01
CA ALA A 82 -17.00 -4.12 -10.17
C ALA A 82 -15.98 -3.77 -11.27
N SER A 83 -15.62 -2.48 -11.41
CA SER A 83 -14.64 -2.01 -12.41
C SER A 83 -13.21 -2.54 -12.17
N LEU A 84 -12.88 -2.90 -10.93
CA LEU A 84 -11.56 -3.41 -10.53
C LEU A 84 -11.41 -4.91 -10.83
N LYS A 85 -12.52 -5.66 -10.76
CA LYS A 85 -12.49 -7.12 -10.81
C LYS A 85 -11.80 -7.65 -12.08
N GLY A 86 -10.83 -8.53 -11.89
CA GLY A 86 -10.07 -9.19 -12.97
C GLY A 86 -8.97 -8.34 -13.60
N ARG A 87 -8.86 -7.04 -13.26
CA ARG A 87 -7.74 -6.18 -13.69
C ARG A 87 -6.44 -6.64 -13.04
N LYS A 88 -5.32 -6.41 -13.72
CA LYS A 88 -4.00 -6.85 -13.27
C LYS A 88 -3.13 -5.67 -12.87
N ILE A 89 -2.51 -5.76 -11.70
CA ILE A 89 -1.46 -4.85 -11.24
C ILE A 89 -0.10 -5.57 -11.34
N ALA A 90 0.89 -4.88 -11.89
CA ALA A 90 2.28 -5.30 -11.85
C ALA A 90 3.06 -4.39 -10.90
N PHE A 91 3.54 -4.93 -9.78
CA PHE A 91 4.39 -4.21 -8.82
C PHE A 91 5.86 -4.58 -9.06
N LEU A 92 6.72 -3.58 -9.16
CA LEU A 92 8.14 -3.74 -9.50
C LEU A 92 9.04 -3.23 -8.38
N GLY A 93 10.19 -3.88 -8.16
CA GLY A 93 11.20 -3.45 -7.19
C GLY A 93 11.17 -4.24 -5.88
N ASP A 94 11.03 -3.56 -4.75
CA ASP A 94 11.05 -4.19 -3.42
C ASP A 94 9.74 -4.91 -3.12
N THR A 95 9.64 -6.17 -3.55
CA THR A 95 8.43 -6.98 -3.40
C THR A 95 8.21 -7.51 -1.98
N ALA A 96 9.09 -7.16 -1.04
CA ALA A 96 8.98 -7.45 0.39
C ALA A 96 8.79 -6.18 1.25
N CYS A 97 8.32 -5.07 0.65
CA CYS A 97 7.98 -3.85 1.37
C CYS A 97 6.50 -3.81 1.77
N ASN A 98 6.15 -2.82 2.60
CA ASN A 98 4.76 -2.59 3.03
C ASN A 98 3.79 -2.41 1.86
N MET A 99 4.19 -1.72 0.78
CA MET A 99 3.35 -1.48 -0.38
C MET A 99 3.07 -2.77 -1.14
N ALA A 100 4.08 -3.61 -1.37
CA ALA A 100 3.91 -4.90 -2.02
C ALA A 100 2.96 -5.81 -1.22
N ASN A 101 3.19 -5.95 0.09
CA ASN A 101 2.31 -6.71 0.98
C ASN A 101 0.86 -6.20 0.94
N SER A 102 0.70 -4.88 1.00
CA SER A 102 -0.63 -4.27 1.01
C SER A 102 -1.33 -4.43 -0.34
N TRP A 103 -0.60 -4.35 -1.45
CA TRP A 103 -1.15 -4.58 -2.78
C TRP A 103 -1.58 -6.03 -2.99
N VAL A 104 -0.84 -7.00 -2.45
CA VAL A 104 -1.23 -8.41 -2.50
C VAL A 104 -2.56 -8.62 -1.77
N LEU A 105 -2.71 -8.07 -0.56
CA LEU A 105 -3.98 -8.10 0.18
C LEU A 105 -5.10 -7.39 -0.58
N GLY A 106 -4.83 -6.18 -1.07
CA GLY A 106 -5.80 -5.37 -1.81
C GLY A 106 -6.27 -6.02 -3.09
N ALA A 107 -5.37 -6.62 -3.86
CA ALA A 107 -5.72 -7.30 -5.10
C ALA A 107 -6.67 -8.47 -4.83
N ASN A 108 -6.39 -9.27 -3.80
CA ASN A 108 -7.28 -10.36 -3.39
C ASN A 108 -8.64 -9.85 -2.88
N LEU A 109 -8.64 -8.78 -2.07
CA LEU A 109 -9.86 -8.16 -1.54
C LEU A 109 -10.77 -7.61 -2.65
N PHE A 110 -10.20 -6.96 -3.67
CA PHE A 110 -10.95 -6.35 -4.77
C PHE A 110 -11.17 -7.29 -5.96
N GLY A 111 -10.74 -8.55 -5.87
CA GLY A 111 -10.86 -9.53 -6.95
C GLY A 111 -10.01 -9.19 -8.18
N MET A 112 -8.90 -8.48 -8.00
CA MET A 112 -7.88 -8.17 -9.00
C MET A 112 -6.83 -9.28 -9.05
N LYS A 113 -5.96 -9.22 -10.06
CA LYS A 113 -4.76 -10.03 -10.17
C LYS A 113 -3.53 -9.19 -9.82
N ILE A 114 -2.52 -9.80 -9.24
CA ILE A 114 -1.26 -9.13 -8.97
C ILE A 114 -0.06 -10.00 -9.37
N SER A 115 0.89 -9.38 -10.06
CA SER A 115 2.21 -9.93 -10.31
C SER A 115 3.27 -9.02 -9.70
N LEU A 116 4.23 -9.62 -9.04
CA LEU A 116 5.35 -8.99 -8.39
C LEU A 116 6.61 -9.34 -9.18
N ALA A 117 7.43 -8.34 -9.50
CA ALA A 117 8.77 -8.56 -10.02
C ALA A 117 9.81 -7.86 -9.16
N GLY A 118 10.69 -8.66 -8.56
CA GLY A 118 11.74 -8.21 -7.68
C GLY A 118 12.94 -9.16 -7.68
N PRO A 119 14.09 -8.74 -7.14
CA PRO A 119 15.28 -9.58 -7.08
C PRO A 119 15.02 -10.86 -6.27
N LYS A 120 15.76 -11.93 -6.58
CA LYS A 120 15.74 -13.13 -5.75
C LYS A 120 16.10 -12.79 -4.30
N GLY A 121 15.35 -13.30 -3.33
CA GLY A 121 15.49 -12.98 -1.91
C GLY A 121 14.60 -11.82 -1.44
N PHE A 122 13.82 -11.20 -2.33
CA PHE A 122 12.82 -10.18 -2.01
C PHE A 122 11.39 -10.68 -2.23
N GLU A 123 11.19 -11.99 -2.31
CA GLU A 123 9.87 -12.60 -2.36
C GLU A 123 9.03 -12.16 -1.14
N PRO A 124 7.70 -12.04 -1.26
CA PRO A 124 6.89 -11.77 -0.08
C PRO A 124 7.08 -12.85 0.99
N GLY A 125 7.08 -12.41 2.25
CA GLY A 125 7.44 -13.24 3.38
C GLY A 125 6.30 -14.11 3.91
N ALA A 126 6.66 -15.09 4.76
CA ALA A 126 5.73 -16.04 5.34
C ALA A 126 4.58 -15.40 6.16
N ASP A 127 4.81 -14.22 6.75
CA ASP A 127 3.78 -13.48 7.49
C ASP A 127 2.64 -13.04 6.56
N LEU A 128 2.95 -12.64 5.32
CA LEU A 128 1.93 -12.31 4.33
C LEU A 128 1.15 -13.57 3.91
N ASP A 129 1.85 -14.68 3.66
CA ASP A 129 1.20 -15.96 3.30
C ASP A 129 0.25 -16.44 4.40
N ALA A 130 0.67 -16.36 5.67
CA ALA A 130 -0.15 -16.70 6.81
C ALA A 130 -1.39 -15.81 6.91
N LEU A 131 -1.24 -14.51 6.63
CA LEU A 131 -2.36 -13.57 6.61
C LEU A 131 -3.34 -13.87 5.46
N LEU A 132 -2.84 -14.13 4.25
CA LEU A 132 -3.68 -14.52 3.11
C LEU A 132 -4.50 -15.80 3.40
N ALA A 133 -3.85 -16.80 3.99
CA ALA A 133 -4.50 -18.03 4.39
C ALA A 133 -5.59 -17.79 5.46
N LYS A 134 -5.30 -16.95 6.46
CA LYS A 134 -6.25 -16.56 7.51
C LYS A 134 -7.48 -15.86 6.95
N GLU A 135 -7.30 -14.97 5.98
CA GLU A 135 -8.40 -14.22 5.33
C GLU A 135 -9.14 -15.06 4.26
N GLY A 136 -8.70 -16.30 4.01
CA GLY A 136 -9.34 -17.20 3.04
C GLY A 136 -9.11 -16.77 1.59
N PHE A 137 -8.06 -16.00 1.31
CA PHE A 137 -7.75 -15.55 -0.04
C PHE A 137 -7.06 -16.64 -0.85
N SER A 138 -7.82 -17.33 -1.69
CA SER A 138 -7.32 -18.37 -2.61
C SER A 138 -6.60 -17.82 -3.85
N GLY A 139 -6.61 -16.49 -4.04
CA GLY A 139 -6.18 -15.79 -5.26
C GLY A 139 -4.71 -15.37 -5.33
N GLY A 140 -3.96 -15.51 -4.22
CA GLY A 140 -2.50 -15.37 -4.14
C GLY A 140 -1.88 -14.18 -4.88
N TYR A 141 -0.61 -14.33 -5.25
CA TYR A 141 0.15 -13.43 -6.11
C TYR A 141 1.07 -14.27 -7.00
N GLN A 142 1.46 -13.73 -8.16
CA GLN A 142 2.57 -14.27 -8.95
C GLN A 142 3.84 -13.53 -8.58
N PHE A 143 4.94 -14.25 -8.35
CA PHE A 143 6.28 -13.66 -8.24
C PHE A 143 7.14 -14.12 -9.40
N THR A 144 7.94 -13.21 -9.95
CA THR A 144 8.94 -13.50 -10.98
C THR A 144 10.16 -12.58 -10.78
N THR A 145 11.30 -12.96 -11.34
CA THR A 145 12.48 -12.08 -11.42
C THR A 145 12.59 -11.36 -12.77
N ASP A 146 11.61 -11.54 -13.67
CA ASP A 146 11.56 -10.84 -14.94
C ASP A 146 10.50 -9.72 -14.91
N PRO A 147 10.91 -8.43 -14.93
CA PRO A 147 9.96 -7.32 -14.93
C PRO A 147 9.06 -7.30 -16.17
N PHE A 148 9.52 -7.81 -17.32
CA PHE A 148 8.70 -7.88 -18.54
C PHE A 148 7.60 -8.94 -18.43
N GLU A 149 7.87 -10.05 -17.75
CA GLU A 149 6.85 -11.06 -17.45
C GLU A 149 5.77 -10.50 -16.52
N ALA A 150 6.16 -9.75 -15.49
CA ALA A 150 5.23 -9.13 -14.56
C ALA A 150 4.31 -8.11 -15.25
N VAL A 151 4.85 -7.18 -16.05
CA VAL A 151 4.04 -6.12 -16.68
C VAL A 151 3.15 -6.62 -17.83
N LYS A 152 3.41 -7.82 -18.37
CA LYS A 152 2.61 -8.39 -19.47
C LYS A 152 1.11 -8.39 -19.11
N ASP A 153 0.29 -7.81 -19.98
CA ASP A 153 -1.17 -7.68 -19.82
C ASP A 153 -1.63 -6.91 -18.56
N ALA A 154 -0.73 -6.17 -17.90
CA ALA A 154 -1.06 -5.35 -16.74
C ALA A 154 -1.93 -4.15 -17.13
N ASP A 155 -2.95 -3.87 -16.33
CA ASP A 155 -3.79 -2.66 -16.41
C ASP A 155 -3.15 -1.50 -15.62
N VAL A 156 -2.30 -1.81 -14.63
CA VAL A 156 -1.49 -0.83 -13.89
C VAL A 156 -0.07 -1.35 -13.69
N VAL A 157 0.91 -0.49 -13.92
CA VAL A 157 2.30 -0.67 -13.50
C VAL A 157 2.55 0.20 -12.28
N TYR A 158 3.03 -0.41 -11.21
CA TYR A 158 3.25 0.21 -9.92
C TYR A 158 4.70 -0.02 -9.47
N THR A 159 5.32 0.97 -8.87
CA THR A 159 6.59 0.82 -8.15
C THR A 159 6.58 1.70 -6.90
N ASP A 160 7.54 1.48 -6.02
CA ASP A 160 7.82 2.35 -4.88
C ASP A 160 9.34 2.52 -4.74
N VAL A 161 9.75 3.44 -3.88
CA VAL A 161 11.16 3.67 -3.56
C VAL A 161 11.83 2.38 -3.10
N TRP A 162 13.03 2.11 -3.63
CA TRP A 162 13.77 0.88 -3.31
C TRP A 162 14.37 0.87 -1.90
N VAL A 163 14.58 2.05 -1.33
CA VAL A 163 15.11 2.28 0.01
C VAL A 163 14.01 2.90 0.86
N SER A 164 13.21 2.05 1.48
CA SER A 164 12.19 2.48 2.43
C SER A 164 12.82 3.01 3.74
N MET A 165 12.01 3.69 4.54
CA MET A 165 12.41 4.14 5.88
C MET A 165 12.99 2.98 6.71
N GLY A 166 14.15 3.18 7.33
CA GLY A 166 14.82 2.19 8.18
C GLY A 166 15.81 1.25 7.46
N LYS A 167 15.99 1.40 6.13
CA LYS A 167 16.94 0.61 5.32
C LYS A 167 18.08 1.45 4.73
N GLU A 168 18.37 2.61 5.32
CA GLU A 168 19.30 3.60 4.77
C GLU A 168 20.75 3.08 4.68
N GLU A 169 21.17 2.24 5.62
CA GLU A 169 22.51 1.64 5.64
C GLU A 169 22.75 0.67 4.46
N GLU A 170 21.68 0.07 3.93
CA GLU A 170 21.71 -0.88 2.82
C GLU A 170 21.55 -0.21 1.44
N SER A 171 21.35 1.11 1.40
CA SER A 171 20.91 1.87 0.22
C SER A 171 21.65 1.48 -1.07
N ARG A 172 22.99 1.45 -1.05
CA ARG A 172 23.80 1.13 -2.24
C ARG A 172 23.53 -0.25 -2.82
N GLU A 173 23.38 -1.25 -1.96
CA GLU A 173 23.15 -2.62 -2.41
C GLU A 173 21.71 -2.78 -2.93
N ARG A 174 20.73 -2.19 -2.24
CA ARG A 174 19.34 -2.19 -2.69
C ARG A 174 19.20 -1.54 -4.06
N ILE A 175 19.78 -0.35 -4.26
CA ILE A 175 19.76 0.33 -5.56
C ILE A 175 20.36 -0.57 -6.65
N ARG A 176 21.50 -1.22 -6.40
CA ARG A 176 22.13 -2.14 -7.36
C ARG A 176 21.22 -3.31 -7.73
N LEU A 177 20.62 -3.97 -6.74
CA LEU A 177 19.76 -5.14 -6.95
C LEU A 177 18.44 -4.77 -7.63
N MET A 178 17.89 -3.59 -7.32
CA MET A 178 16.60 -3.13 -7.80
C MET A 178 16.67 -2.39 -9.15
N SER A 179 17.86 -1.93 -9.56
CA SER A 179 18.07 -1.24 -10.85
C SER A 179 17.43 -1.92 -12.07
N PRO A 180 17.48 -3.27 -12.23
CA PRO A 180 16.81 -3.95 -13.34
C PRO A 180 15.29 -3.79 -13.39
N TYR A 181 14.67 -3.40 -12.28
CA TYR A 181 13.22 -3.25 -12.10
C TYR A 181 12.74 -1.80 -12.25
N SER A 182 13.64 -0.86 -12.59
CA SER A 182 13.28 0.54 -12.87
C SER A 182 12.21 0.63 -13.96
N VAL A 183 11.16 1.40 -13.68
CA VAL A 183 10.08 1.64 -14.62
C VAL A 183 10.53 2.65 -15.68
N THR A 184 11.09 2.12 -16.75
CA THR A 184 11.43 2.85 -17.97
C THR A 184 10.23 2.95 -18.92
N GLY A 185 10.25 3.86 -19.89
CA GLY A 185 9.23 3.93 -20.93
C GLY A 185 9.10 2.65 -21.75
N LYS A 186 10.23 1.95 -21.98
CA LYS A 186 10.24 0.63 -22.64
C LYS A 186 9.49 -0.43 -21.81
N LEU A 187 9.74 -0.49 -20.50
CA LEU A 187 9.09 -1.45 -19.62
C LEU A 187 7.59 -1.13 -19.48
N PHE A 188 7.26 0.15 -19.29
CA PHE A 188 5.87 0.58 -19.21
C PHE A 188 5.09 0.31 -20.52
N ALA A 189 5.73 0.47 -21.67
CA ALA A 189 5.13 0.15 -22.98
C ALA A 189 4.88 -1.35 -23.20
N ALA A 190 5.47 -2.24 -22.39
CA ALA A 190 5.21 -3.68 -22.44
C ALA A 190 3.95 -4.11 -21.67
N ALA A 191 3.35 -3.20 -20.89
CA ALA A 191 2.02 -3.37 -20.34
C ALA A 191 0.94 -3.15 -21.41
N LYS A 192 -0.35 -3.14 -21.01
CA LYS A 192 -1.43 -2.82 -21.96
C LYS A 192 -1.28 -1.41 -22.55
N PRO A 193 -1.73 -1.17 -23.80
CA PRO A 193 -1.68 0.16 -24.41
C PRO A 193 -2.41 1.25 -23.64
N ASP A 194 -3.40 0.90 -22.83
CA ASP A 194 -4.18 1.79 -21.97
C ASP A 194 -3.83 1.65 -20.48
N ALA A 195 -2.74 0.96 -20.13
CA ALA A 195 -2.30 0.81 -18.75
C ALA A 195 -1.95 2.16 -18.10
N TYR A 196 -2.27 2.30 -16.82
CA TYR A 196 -1.85 3.44 -16.02
C TYR A 196 -0.55 3.18 -15.27
N PHE A 197 0.18 4.25 -14.97
CA PHE A 197 1.31 4.22 -14.04
C PHE A 197 0.90 4.87 -12.71
N MET A 198 1.28 4.23 -11.60
CA MET A 198 0.99 4.67 -10.24
C MET A 198 2.21 4.52 -9.32
N HIS A 199 2.30 5.40 -8.31
CA HIS A 199 3.40 5.48 -7.35
C HIS A 199 2.91 6.21 -6.09
N CYS A 200 3.17 5.67 -4.89
CA CYS A 200 2.63 6.24 -3.64
C CYS A 200 3.24 7.58 -3.23
N LEU A 201 4.39 7.90 -3.81
CA LEU A 201 5.22 9.08 -3.58
C LEU A 201 5.86 9.11 -2.17
N PRO A 202 7.03 9.76 -2.01
CA PRO A 202 7.83 10.46 -3.04
C PRO A 202 8.44 9.51 -4.07
N ALA A 203 8.71 9.98 -5.28
CA ALA A 203 9.41 9.24 -6.32
C ALA A 203 10.81 9.83 -6.55
N HIS A 204 11.80 8.97 -6.79
CA HIS A 204 13.17 9.31 -7.17
C HIS A 204 13.36 9.04 -8.67
N ALA A 205 13.12 10.07 -9.48
CA ALA A 205 13.34 10.00 -10.91
C ALA A 205 14.79 9.61 -11.24
N GLY A 206 14.95 8.58 -12.07
CA GLY A 206 16.25 7.97 -12.41
C GLY A 206 16.59 6.73 -11.59
N GLU A 207 15.86 6.46 -10.51
CA GLU A 207 15.94 5.23 -9.71
C GLU A 207 14.78 4.30 -10.06
N GLU A 208 13.75 4.20 -9.21
CA GLU A 208 12.63 3.26 -9.40
C GLU A 208 11.79 3.57 -10.63
N VAL A 209 11.82 4.80 -11.12
CA VAL A 209 11.03 5.24 -12.26
C VAL A 209 11.81 6.30 -13.05
N GLN A 210 11.68 6.28 -14.37
CA GLN A 210 12.25 7.31 -15.24
C GLN A 210 11.31 8.51 -15.36
N GLN A 211 11.88 9.71 -15.50
CA GLN A 211 11.10 10.97 -15.61
C GLN A 211 10.06 10.91 -16.73
N GLU A 212 10.38 10.28 -17.87
CA GLU A 212 9.47 10.10 -19.00
C GLU A 212 8.19 9.30 -18.67
N VAL A 213 8.24 8.44 -17.65
CA VAL A 213 7.08 7.69 -17.16
C VAL A 213 6.26 8.55 -16.21
N LEU A 214 6.92 9.32 -15.33
CA LEU A 214 6.24 10.27 -14.43
C LEU A 214 5.47 11.34 -15.23
N ASP A 215 6.06 11.84 -16.30
CA ASP A 215 5.49 12.87 -17.18
C ASP A 215 4.50 12.29 -18.21
N ASN A 216 4.35 10.96 -18.28
CA ASN A 216 3.46 10.32 -19.23
C ASN A 216 2.00 10.69 -18.92
N PRO A 217 1.14 10.96 -19.92
CA PRO A 217 -0.28 11.25 -19.67
C PRO A 217 -1.06 10.09 -19.03
N ARG A 218 -0.50 8.87 -19.03
CA ARG A 218 -1.06 7.69 -18.33
C ARG A 218 -0.53 7.55 -16.90
N SER A 219 0.36 8.43 -16.45
CA SER A 219 0.75 8.58 -15.05
C SER A 219 -0.35 9.31 -14.31
N ILE A 220 -0.93 8.66 -13.29
CA ILE A 220 -2.05 9.21 -12.51
C ILE A 220 -1.63 9.49 -11.05
N ILE A 221 -0.33 9.65 -10.81
CA ILE A 221 0.28 9.77 -9.47
C ILE A 221 -0.23 10.97 -8.66
N PHE A 222 -0.64 12.06 -9.31
CA PHE A 222 -1.12 13.25 -8.61
C PHE A 222 -2.59 13.11 -8.20
N ASP A 223 -3.43 12.54 -9.06
CA ASP A 223 -4.81 12.19 -8.69
C ASP A 223 -4.82 11.13 -7.58
N GLN A 224 -3.91 10.14 -7.67
CA GLN A 224 -3.66 9.16 -6.63
C GLN A 224 -3.29 9.84 -5.29
N ALA A 225 -2.41 10.85 -5.33
CA ALA A 225 -2.01 11.60 -4.14
C ALA A 225 -3.18 12.43 -3.57
N GLU A 226 -3.96 13.11 -4.41
CA GLU A 226 -5.14 13.87 -4.01
C GLU A 226 -6.19 12.95 -3.36
N ASN A 227 -6.42 11.78 -3.95
CA ASN A 227 -7.40 10.79 -3.49
C ASN A 227 -7.11 10.23 -2.10
N ARG A 228 -5.89 10.43 -1.56
CA ARG A 228 -5.59 10.16 -0.14
C ARG A 228 -6.53 10.93 0.77
N LEU A 229 -6.80 12.20 0.46
CA LEU A 229 -7.69 13.06 1.24
C LEU A 229 -9.11 12.48 1.27
N HIS A 230 -9.64 12.15 0.10
CA HIS A 230 -11.03 11.68 -0.06
C HIS A 230 -11.24 10.32 0.59
N THR A 231 -10.32 9.40 0.33
CA THR A 231 -10.37 8.03 0.88
C THR A 231 -10.24 8.03 2.39
N GLN A 232 -9.29 8.78 2.96
CA GLN A 232 -9.09 8.80 4.40
C GLN A 232 -10.26 9.47 5.13
N LYS A 233 -10.88 10.51 4.55
CA LYS A 233 -12.15 11.05 5.07
C LYS A 233 -13.24 9.98 5.13
N ALA A 234 -13.37 9.16 4.07
CA ALA A 234 -14.35 8.07 4.04
C ALA A 234 -14.05 7.00 5.11
N ILE A 235 -12.79 6.56 5.25
CA ILE A 235 -12.35 5.62 6.29
C ILE A 235 -12.73 6.15 7.68
N MET A 236 -12.41 7.40 7.98
CA MET A 236 -12.73 8.03 9.27
C MET A 236 -14.24 8.05 9.53
N VAL A 237 -15.06 8.43 8.55
CA VAL A 237 -16.52 8.47 8.70
C VAL A 237 -17.08 7.07 8.94
N MET A 238 -16.61 6.06 8.21
CA MET A 238 -17.08 4.68 8.36
C MET A 238 -16.75 4.11 9.74
N LEU A 239 -15.53 4.32 10.21
CA LEU A 239 -15.11 3.87 11.54
C LEU A 239 -15.81 4.63 12.67
N ALA A 240 -16.03 5.93 12.52
CA ALA A 240 -16.79 6.72 13.49
C ALA A 240 -18.24 6.23 13.62
N LYS A 241 -18.89 5.90 12.50
CA LYS A 241 -20.24 5.31 12.50
C LYS A 241 -20.27 3.94 13.18
N ALA A 242 -19.31 3.07 12.87
CA ALA A 242 -19.20 1.75 13.47
C ALA A 242 -19.00 1.83 14.99
N ALA A 243 -18.13 2.73 15.46
CA ALA A 243 -17.88 2.95 16.88
C ALA A 243 -19.09 3.55 17.62
N ALA A 244 -19.88 4.40 16.96
CA ALA A 244 -21.11 4.92 17.54
C ALA A 244 -22.19 3.83 17.69
N ALA A 245 -22.23 2.87 16.78
CA ALA A 245 -23.15 1.75 16.83
C ALA A 245 -22.80 0.74 17.95
N SER A 246 -21.52 0.49 18.22
CA SER A 246 -21.09 -0.44 19.26
C SER A 246 -21.19 0.08 20.70
N ARG A 247 -21.43 1.39 20.88
CA ARG A 247 -21.64 2.04 22.18
C ARG A 247 -23.12 2.12 22.60
N ARG A 248 -24.05 1.71 21.72
CA ARG A 248 -25.48 1.63 22.00
C ARG A 248 -25.86 0.20 22.36
#